data_AF-A0A946TAP9-F1
#
_entry.id   AF-A0A946TAP9-F1
#
_cell.length_a   1.000
_cell.length_b   1.000
_cell.length_c   1.000
_cell.angle_alpha   90.00
_cell.angle_beta   90.00
_cell.angle_gamma   90.00
#
_symmetry.space_group_name_H-M   'P 1'
#
loop_
_entity.id
_entity.type
_entity.pdbx_description
1 polymer ?
#
loop_
_entity_poly.entity_id
_entity_poly.type
_entity_poly.pdbx_seq_one_letter_code
_entity_poly.pdbx_strand_id
1 'polypeptide(L)'
;MKQITHISILLISLLLGACDSGTTATADSNSEKSSIAKYLKPGAAIDFQHNFKGPLDIGEKQTVDLSFRLPHVSGQLAIKLRADRGLIAEPATRDYEFSLAADQNYSIQQTLSAEDAGKYYLTVFAEVLDPQGQIKNRVFAIAVQVGEPLSKPSNSDLIIESSSGERLIIMPAQETTHTEK
;
A
#
# COMPACT_ATOMS: atom_id res chain seq x y z
N MET A 1 15.34 -62.77 27.00
CA MET A 1 16.63 -63.11 27.62
C MET A 1 17.72 -62.30 26.93
N LYS A 2 18.49 -61.52 27.72
CA LYS A 2 19.89 -61.06 27.53
C LYS A 2 20.29 -60.31 26.22
N GLN A 3 21.13 -59.28 26.21
CA GLN A 3 21.71 -58.35 27.20
C GLN A 3 22.75 -57.45 26.47
N ILE A 4 23.01 -56.25 27.02
CA ILE A 4 24.28 -55.46 27.01
C ILE A 4 24.54 -54.56 25.77
N THR A 5 24.64 -53.21 25.80
CA THR A 5 25.38 -52.12 26.52
C THR A 5 26.66 -51.63 25.78
N HIS A 6 27.02 -50.34 26.02
CA HIS A 6 28.26 -49.55 25.77
C HIS A 6 28.03 -48.41 24.74
N ILE A 7 28.00 -47.10 25.03
CA ILE A 7 28.82 -46.12 25.81
C ILE A 7 30.27 -45.98 25.31
N SER A 8 30.59 -44.84 24.69
CA SER A 8 31.88 -44.10 24.66
C SER A 8 31.61 -42.76 23.94
N ILE A 9 31.79 -41.53 24.45
CA ILE A 9 32.86 -40.81 25.19
C ILE A 9 33.96 -40.18 24.27
N LEU A 10 34.01 -38.83 24.32
CA LEU A 10 35.14 -37.87 24.27
C LEU A 10 35.75 -37.31 22.96
N LEU A 11 36.16 -36.02 23.12
CA LEU A 11 37.25 -35.20 22.51
C LEU A 11 36.74 -34.01 21.68
N ILE A 12 36.76 -32.74 22.11
CA ILE A 12 37.80 -31.81 22.64
C ILE A 12 38.97 -31.58 21.67
N SER A 13 39.02 -30.39 21.04
CA SER A 13 40.13 -29.38 21.02
C SER A 13 39.90 -28.42 19.82
N LEU A 14 39.70 -27.11 20.02
CA LEU A 14 40.66 -26.00 20.28
C LEU A 14 41.65 -25.72 19.13
N LEU A 15 41.69 -24.46 18.65
CA LEU A 15 42.84 -23.64 18.15
C LEU A 15 42.25 -22.42 17.38
N LEU A 16 42.24 -21.21 17.96
CA LEU A 16 43.25 -20.13 17.87
C LEU A 16 43.46 -19.56 16.45
N GLY A 17 43.21 -18.26 16.31
CA GLY A 17 43.27 -17.52 15.05
C GLY A 17 44.62 -16.90 14.70
N ALA A 18 44.65 -16.21 13.56
CA ALA A 18 45.57 -15.12 13.26
C ALA A 18 44.98 -14.30 12.09
N CYS A 19 44.84 -12.99 12.31
CA CYS A 19 44.63 -11.99 11.26
C CYS A 19 45.92 -11.86 10.45
N ASP A 20 45.82 -11.85 9.13
CA ASP A 20 46.81 -11.21 8.27
C ASP A 20 46.12 -10.12 7.46
N SER A 21 46.48 -8.87 7.75
CA SER A 21 46.01 -7.68 7.05
C SER A 21 47.06 -7.33 6.00
N GLY A 22 46.95 -7.93 4.82
CA GLY A 22 47.71 -7.57 3.63
C GLY A 22 46.97 -6.55 2.78
N THR A 23 47.35 -5.28 2.91
CA THR A 23 46.90 -4.15 2.08
C THR A 23 47.16 -4.37 0.60
N THR A 24 46.10 -4.37 -0.21
CA THR A 24 46.15 -3.87 -1.60
C THR A 24 45.08 -2.80 -1.77
N ALA A 25 45.56 -1.56 -1.84
CA ALA A 25 44.78 -0.41 -2.23
C ALA A 25 44.33 -0.58 -3.69
N THR A 26 43.02 -0.73 -3.89
CA THR A 26 42.37 -0.34 -5.13
C THR A 26 41.31 0.66 -4.71
N ALA A 27 41.63 1.94 -4.93
CA ALA A 27 40.72 3.04 -4.69
C ALA A 27 39.64 3.02 -5.78
N ASP A 28 38.63 2.18 -5.63
CA ASP A 28 37.36 2.37 -6.31
C ASP A 28 36.55 3.37 -5.51
N SER A 29 36.55 4.60 -5.98
CA SER A 29 35.66 5.68 -5.56
C SER A 29 34.24 5.38 -6.01
N ASN A 30 33.63 4.32 -5.46
CA ASN A 30 32.22 4.10 -5.58
C ASN A 30 31.56 4.94 -4.49
N SER A 31 30.96 6.07 -4.86
CA SER A 31 30.16 6.86 -3.93
C SER A 31 29.02 5.98 -3.45
N GLU A 32 29.15 5.43 -2.25
CA GLU A 32 28.02 4.86 -1.52
C GLU A 32 27.03 6.01 -1.31
N LYS A 33 26.07 6.13 -2.24
CA LYS A 33 24.80 6.79 -1.93
C LYS A 33 24.25 5.99 -0.76
N SER A 34 24.47 6.52 0.44
CA SER A 34 23.79 6.13 1.67
C SER A 34 22.34 5.90 1.29
N SER A 35 21.94 4.64 1.25
CA SER A 35 20.61 4.25 0.85
C SER A 35 19.70 4.84 1.90
N ILE A 36 19.02 5.94 1.57
CA ILE A 36 17.97 6.51 2.40
C ILE A 36 17.09 5.33 2.77
N ALA A 37 17.10 4.96 4.05
CA ALA A 37 16.32 3.84 4.55
C ALA A 37 14.87 4.12 4.13
N LYS A 38 14.40 3.43 3.09
CA LYS A 38 13.06 3.60 2.57
C LYS A 38 12.16 3.07 3.66
N TYR A 39 11.59 4.00 4.42
CA TYR A 39 10.57 3.69 5.41
C TYR A 39 9.42 2.97 4.69
N LEU A 40 9.35 1.66 4.88
CA LEU A 40 8.26 0.83 4.42
C LEU A 40 7.15 0.94 5.46
N LYS A 41 5.98 1.42 5.02
CA LYS A 41 4.82 1.48 5.90
C LYS A 41 4.53 0.06 6.45
N PRO A 42 4.26 -0.08 7.75
CA PRO A 42 3.88 -1.37 8.30
C PRO A 42 2.58 -1.85 7.65
N GLY A 43 2.56 -3.10 7.18
CA GLY A 43 1.41 -3.70 6.51
C GLY A 43 1.80 -4.71 5.45
N ALA A 44 0.81 -5.21 4.69
CA ALA A 44 1.06 -6.13 3.60
C ALA A 44 1.85 -5.44 2.47
N ALA A 45 2.92 -6.08 2.00
CA ALA A 45 3.76 -5.60 0.90
C ALA A 45 3.08 -5.92 -0.45
N ILE A 46 1.98 -5.21 -0.72
CA ILE A 46 1.19 -5.33 -1.95
C ILE A 46 1.47 -4.14 -2.84
N ASP A 47 1.95 -4.42 -4.05
CA ASP A 47 2.00 -3.49 -5.16
C ASP A 47 0.66 -3.53 -5.88
N PHE A 48 -0.09 -2.44 -5.79
CA PHE A 48 -1.42 -2.29 -6.38
C PHE A 48 -1.40 -1.33 -7.56
N GLN A 49 -2.01 -1.72 -8.67
CA GLN A 49 -2.14 -0.92 -9.88
C GLN A 49 -3.54 -1.05 -10.46
N HIS A 50 -4.00 -0.03 -11.17
CA HIS A 50 -5.26 -0.07 -11.91
C HIS A 50 -5.16 0.74 -13.20
N ASN A 51 -6.04 0.42 -14.16
CA ASN A 51 -6.08 1.10 -15.47
C ASN A 51 -7.17 2.19 -15.57
N PHE A 52 -7.96 2.47 -14.53
CA PHE A 52 -8.95 3.56 -14.54
C PHE A 52 -8.32 4.90 -14.95
N LYS A 53 -8.92 5.61 -15.92
CA LYS A 53 -8.26 6.73 -16.63
C LYS A 53 -8.84 8.12 -16.39
N GLY A 54 -10.06 8.27 -15.89
CA GLY A 54 -10.62 9.61 -15.80
C GLY A 54 -12.09 9.62 -15.52
N PRO A 55 -12.70 10.81 -15.47
CA PRO A 55 -14.11 10.90 -15.17
C PRO A 55 -14.92 10.12 -16.19
N LEU A 56 -15.96 9.47 -15.71
CA LEU A 56 -16.96 8.81 -16.53
C LEU A 56 -18.08 9.81 -16.83
N ASP A 57 -18.68 9.70 -18.00
CA ASP A 57 -19.99 10.31 -18.23
C ASP A 57 -21.07 9.58 -17.39
N ILE A 58 -22.18 10.26 -17.13
CA ILE A 58 -23.30 9.66 -16.40
C ILE A 58 -23.84 8.46 -17.18
N GLY A 59 -23.96 7.31 -16.51
CA GLY A 59 -24.35 6.04 -17.12
C GLY A 59 -23.25 5.35 -17.95
N GLU A 60 -22.08 5.97 -18.13
CA GLU A 60 -20.95 5.36 -18.82
C GLU A 60 -20.41 4.18 -18.01
N LYS A 61 -20.10 3.09 -18.71
CA LYS A 61 -19.47 1.90 -18.16
C LYS A 61 -18.02 1.83 -18.58
N GLN A 62 -17.11 1.75 -17.61
CA GLN A 62 -15.70 1.50 -17.86
C GLN A 62 -15.26 0.21 -17.18
N THR A 63 -14.66 -0.70 -17.94
CA THR A 63 -13.97 -1.87 -17.39
C THR A 63 -12.60 -1.48 -16.84
N VAL A 64 -12.39 -1.81 -15.57
CA VAL A 64 -11.18 -1.54 -14.80
C VAL A 64 -10.54 -2.86 -14.38
N ASP A 65 -9.25 -2.99 -14.68
CA ASP A 65 -8.43 -4.10 -14.22
C ASP A 65 -7.66 -3.69 -12.98
N LEU A 66 -7.87 -4.43 -11.89
CA LEU A 66 -7.23 -4.25 -10.59
C LEU A 66 -6.11 -5.27 -10.46
N SER A 67 -4.85 -4.83 -10.53
CA SER A 67 -3.68 -5.70 -10.48
C SER A 67 -2.97 -5.63 -9.13
N PHE A 68 -2.65 -6.80 -8.58
CA PHE A 68 -1.98 -6.98 -7.29
C PHE A 68 -0.75 -7.86 -7.47
N ARG A 69 0.41 -7.35 -7.06
CA ARG A 69 1.67 -8.10 -7.05
C ARG A 69 2.27 -8.10 -5.64
N LEU A 70 2.72 -9.27 -5.19
CA LEU A 70 3.33 -9.46 -3.88
C LEU A 70 4.67 -10.21 -4.03
N PRO A 71 5.79 -9.49 -4.29
CA PRO A 71 7.09 -10.13 -4.45
C PRO A 71 7.51 -10.87 -3.18
N HIS A 72 8.00 -12.10 -3.32
CA HIS A 72 8.56 -12.91 -2.23
C HIS A 72 7.60 -13.25 -1.08
N VAL A 73 6.29 -13.18 -1.30
CA VAL A 73 5.27 -13.61 -0.33
C VAL A 73 4.59 -14.88 -0.83
N SER A 74 4.38 -15.83 0.08
CA SER A 74 3.57 -17.04 -0.14
C SER A 74 2.44 -17.08 0.90
N GLY A 75 1.48 -18.00 0.74
CA GLY A 75 0.30 -18.08 1.59
C GLY A 75 -0.99 -17.74 0.83
N GLN A 76 -1.86 -16.91 1.40
CA GLN A 76 -3.15 -16.55 0.80
C GLN A 76 -3.32 -15.03 0.74
N LEU A 77 -3.89 -14.54 -0.36
CA LEU A 77 -4.36 -13.16 -0.53
C LEU A 77 -5.88 -13.16 -0.59
N ALA A 78 -6.52 -12.48 0.34
CA ALA A 78 -7.94 -12.20 0.31
C ALA A 78 -8.18 -10.73 -0.07
N ILE A 79 -9.03 -10.49 -1.06
CA ILE A 79 -9.42 -9.16 -1.51
C ILE A 79 -10.92 -8.99 -1.33
N LYS A 80 -11.32 -7.91 -0.65
CA LYS A 80 -12.72 -7.47 -0.54
C LYS A 80 -12.90 -6.11 -1.18
N LEU A 81 -13.79 -6.04 -2.16
CA LEU A 81 -14.17 -4.82 -2.86
C LEU A 81 -15.42 -4.20 -2.22
N ARG A 82 -15.41 -2.88 -2.03
CA ARG A 82 -16.58 -2.12 -1.59
C ARG A 82 -16.73 -0.87 -2.44
N ALA A 83 -17.79 -0.83 -3.25
CA ALA A 83 -18.19 0.36 -3.96
C ALA A 83 -19.05 1.24 -3.03
N ASP A 84 -18.85 2.56 -3.12
CA ASP A 84 -19.71 3.53 -2.44
C ASP A 84 -21.16 3.43 -2.94
N ARG A 85 -22.08 3.96 -2.14
CA ARG A 85 -23.48 4.08 -2.56
C ARG A 85 -23.57 4.92 -3.84
N GLY A 86 -24.26 4.40 -4.85
CA GLY A 86 -24.40 5.04 -6.16
C GLY A 86 -23.36 4.59 -7.19
N LEU A 87 -22.25 4.00 -6.76
CA LEU A 87 -21.28 3.37 -7.66
C LEU A 87 -21.66 1.90 -7.89
N ILE A 88 -21.97 1.58 -9.14
CA ILE A 88 -22.24 0.22 -9.59
C ILE A 88 -20.91 -0.38 -10.03
N ALA A 89 -20.59 -1.55 -9.49
CA ALA A 89 -19.42 -2.33 -9.89
C ALA A 89 -19.85 -3.75 -10.27
N GLU A 90 -19.57 -4.18 -11.50
CA GLU A 90 -19.95 -5.49 -12.03
C GLU A 90 -18.67 -6.31 -12.31
N PRO A 91 -18.63 -7.62 -12.02
CA PRO A 91 -19.68 -8.44 -11.41
C PRO A 91 -19.96 -8.07 -9.95
N ALA A 92 -21.10 -8.55 -9.43
CA ALA A 92 -21.48 -8.34 -8.03
C ALA A 92 -20.56 -9.07 -7.02
N THR A 93 -19.70 -9.98 -7.49
CA THR A 93 -18.67 -10.62 -6.66
C THR A 93 -17.78 -9.56 -6.02
N ARG A 94 -17.68 -9.59 -4.69
CA ARG A 94 -16.89 -8.63 -3.91
C ARG A 94 -15.73 -9.26 -3.16
N ASP A 95 -15.80 -10.56 -2.87
CA ASP A 95 -14.80 -11.27 -2.09
C ASP A 95 -14.05 -12.23 -3.04
N TYR A 96 -12.72 -12.16 -2.99
CA TYR A 96 -11.82 -12.94 -3.84
C TYR A 96 -10.70 -13.52 -2.98
N GLU A 97 -10.31 -14.76 -3.27
CA GLU A 97 -9.20 -15.42 -2.61
C GLU A 97 -8.23 -15.98 -3.66
N PHE A 98 -6.93 -15.77 -3.42
CA PHE A 98 -5.86 -16.26 -4.27
C PHE A 98 -4.83 -16.99 -3.42
N SER A 99 -4.39 -18.16 -3.89
CA SER A 99 -3.19 -18.80 -3.37
C SER A 99 -1.96 -18.07 -3.90
N LEU A 100 -1.12 -17.58 -3.00
CA LEU A 100 0.07 -16.82 -3.34
C LEU A 100 1.18 -17.75 -3.86
N ALA A 101 1.69 -17.42 -5.04
CA ALA A 101 2.85 -18.02 -5.67
C ALA A 101 3.86 -16.92 -6.01
N ALA A 102 5.14 -17.28 -6.00
CA ALA A 102 6.21 -16.31 -6.25
C ALA A 102 6.06 -15.64 -7.63
N ASP A 103 6.23 -14.32 -7.65
CA ASP A 103 6.22 -13.46 -8.85
C ASP A 103 4.95 -13.50 -9.71
N GLN A 104 3.83 -13.97 -9.17
CA GLN A 104 2.55 -13.93 -9.84
C GLN A 104 1.87 -12.56 -9.67
N ASN A 105 1.24 -12.09 -10.76
CA ASN A 105 0.32 -10.96 -10.73
C ASN A 105 -1.12 -11.48 -10.65
N TYR A 106 -1.90 -10.94 -9.72
CA TYR A 106 -3.32 -11.28 -9.54
C TYR A 106 -4.16 -10.15 -10.09
N SER A 107 -5.17 -10.47 -10.90
CA SER A 107 -6.04 -9.48 -11.52
C SER A 107 -7.50 -9.73 -11.18
N ILE A 108 -8.22 -8.67 -10.84
CA ILE A 108 -9.67 -8.65 -10.73
C ILE A 108 -10.19 -7.62 -11.71
N GLN A 109 -11.09 -8.05 -12.60
CA GLN A 109 -11.78 -7.14 -13.50
C GLN A 109 -13.10 -6.68 -12.88
N GLN A 110 -13.36 -5.37 -12.96
CA GLN A 110 -14.62 -4.74 -12.53
C GLN A 110 -15.07 -3.70 -13.56
N THR A 111 -16.31 -3.75 -14.02
CA THR A 111 -16.95 -2.69 -14.78
C THR A 111 -17.60 -1.71 -13.81
N LEU A 112 -17.18 -0.44 -13.85
CA LEU A 112 -17.65 0.63 -12.99
C LEU A 112 -18.58 1.57 -13.75
N SER A 113 -19.64 2.03 -13.09
CA SER A 113 -20.59 3.02 -13.61
C SER A 113 -21.37 3.69 -12.48
N ALA A 114 -21.98 4.84 -12.75
CA ALA A 114 -22.96 5.45 -11.85
C ALA A 114 -24.03 6.21 -12.65
N GLU A 115 -25.25 6.26 -12.11
CA GLU A 115 -26.40 6.93 -12.73
C GLU A 115 -26.51 8.42 -12.34
N ASP A 116 -25.77 8.83 -11.31
CA ASP A 116 -25.76 10.19 -10.79
C ASP A 116 -24.36 10.79 -10.90
N ALA A 117 -24.30 12.11 -11.14
CA ALA A 117 -23.04 12.84 -11.09
C ALA A 117 -22.51 12.87 -9.66
N GLY A 118 -21.21 12.64 -9.49
CA GLY A 118 -20.63 12.60 -8.16
C GLY A 118 -19.21 12.07 -8.13
N LYS A 119 -18.65 12.10 -6.91
CA LYS A 119 -17.36 11.48 -6.61
C LYS A 119 -17.60 10.27 -5.74
N TYR A 120 -17.26 9.11 -6.26
CA TYR A 120 -17.43 7.82 -5.60
C TYR A 120 -16.08 7.16 -5.37
N TYR A 121 -16.04 6.18 -4.48
CA TYR A 121 -14.86 5.37 -4.24
C TYR A 121 -15.16 3.88 -4.42
N LEU A 122 -14.24 3.19 -5.09
CA LEU A 122 -14.08 1.74 -4.97
C LEU A 122 -12.96 1.49 -3.95
N THR A 123 -13.33 1.04 -2.77
CA THR A 123 -12.39 0.68 -1.71
C THR A 123 -12.00 -0.79 -1.83
N VAL A 124 -10.70 -1.06 -1.75
CA VAL A 124 -10.11 -2.40 -1.84
C VAL A 124 -9.46 -2.73 -0.51
N PHE A 125 -10.03 -3.69 0.21
CA PHE A 125 -9.46 -4.24 1.42
C PHE A 125 -8.67 -5.49 1.05
N ALA A 126 -7.37 -5.50 1.36
CA ALA A 126 -6.49 -6.61 1.08
C ALA A 126 -5.93 -7.18 2.39
N GLU A 127 -6.01 -8.49 2.51
CA GLU A 127 -5.50 -9.27 3.63
C GLU A 127 -4.55 -10.34 3.10
N VAL A 128 -3.40 -10.50 3.75
CA VAL A 128 -2.39 -11.49 3.41
C VAL A 128 -2.15 -12.36 4.63
N LEU A 129 -2.40 -13.66 4.47
CA LEU A 129 -2.03 -14.69 5.44
C LEU A 129 -0.72 -15.33 4.98
N ASP A 130 0.35 -15.14 5.73
CA ASP A 130 1.64 -15.78 5.42
C ASP A 130 1.71 -17.24 5.95
N PRO A 131 2.71 -18.04 5.53
CA PRO A 131 2.84 -19.44 5.98
C PRO A 131 3.09 -19.59 7.49
N GLN A 132 3.49 -18.52 8.17
CA GLN A 132 3.69 -18.47 9.62
C GLN A 132 2.38 -18.15 10.36
N GLY A 133 1.26 -18.03 9.64
CA GLY A 133 -0.06 -17.72 10.19
C GLY A 133 -0.24 -16.25 10.57
N GLN A 134 0.66 -15.36 10.15
CA GLN A 134 0.53 -13.93 10.42
C GLN A 134 -0.37 -13.28 9.37
N ILE A 135 -1.30 -12.47 9.85
CA ILE A 135 -2.22 -11.70 9.02
C ILE A 135 -1.70 -10.27 8.89
N LYS A 136 -1.57 -9.80 7.65
CA LYS A 136 -1.18 -8.42 7.32
C LYS A 136 -2.23 -7.78 6.42
N ASN A 137 -2.60 -6.56 6.75
CA ASN A 137 -3.66 -5.83 6.05
C ASN A 137 -3.13 -4.64 5.27
N ARG A 138 -3.86 -4.26 4.21
CA ARG A 138 -3.67 -3.03 3.46
C ARG A 138 -4.98 -2.59 2.81
N VAL A 139 -5.22 -1.28 2.75
CA VAL A 139 -6.41 -0.72 2.11
C VAL A 139 -5.99 0.24 1.01
N PHE A 140 -6.68 0.15 -0.13
CA PHE A 140 -6.55 1.05 -1.27
C PHE A 140 -7.90 1.64 -1.64
N ALA A 141 -7.91 2.76 -2.35
CA ALA A 141 -9.12 3.37 -2.87
C ALA A 141 -8.89 3.90 -4.27
N ILE A 142 -9.83 3.64 -5.17
CA ILE A 142 -9.90 4.25 -6.51
C ILE A 142 -11.01 5.30 -6.46
N ALA A 143 -10.66 6.56 -6.72
CA ALA A 143 -11.64 7.63 -6.86
C ALA A 143 -12.23 7.60 -8.27
N VAL A 144 -13.55 7.46 -8.37
CA VAL A 144 -14.33 7.47 -9.60
C VAL A 144 -15.12 8.77 -9.64
N GLN A 145 -14.71 9.68 -10.52
CA GLN A 145 -15.47 10.89 -10.81
C GLN A 145 -16.50 10.56 -11.90
N VAL A 146 -17.75 10.96 -11.72
CA VAL A 146 -18.82 10.79 -12.71
C VAL A 146 -19.46 12.14 -12.96
N GLY A 147 -19.57 12.50 -14.24
CA GLY A 147 -19.98 13.83 -14.69
C GLY A 147 -18.99 14.93 -14.30
N GLU A 148 -19.38 16.15 -14.62
CA GLU A 148 -18.59 17.35 -14.31
C GLU A 148 -18.37 17.48 -12.79
N PRO A 149 -17.12 17.70 -12.35
CA PRO A 149 -16.86 17.95 -10.95
C PRO A 149 -17.61 19.23 -10.55
N LEU A 150 -18.40 19.15 -9.47
CA LEU A 150 -18.96 20.35 -8.84
C LEU A 150 -17.80 21.32 -8.60
N SER A 151 -17.90 22.51 -9.17
CA SER A 151 -16.86 23.52 -9.16
C SER A 151 -16.32 23.69 -7.75
N LYS A 152 -14.99 23.59 -7.62
CA LYS A 152 -14.30 23.79 -6.35
C LYS A 152 -14.72 25.16 -5.80
N PRO A 153 -15.10 25.29 -4.52
CA PRO A 153 -15.34 26.61 -3.94
C PRO A 153 -14.08 27.46 -4.18
N SER A 154 -14.27 28.63 -4.79
CA SER A 154 -13.18 29.54 -5.08
C SER A 154 -12.55 29.98 -3.76
N ASN A 155 -11.29 29.61 -3.52
CA ASN A 155 -10.52 30.14 -2.40
C ASN A 155 -10.05 31.59 -2.65
N SER A 156 -10.58 32.27 -3.68
CA SER A 156 -10.26 33.67 -3.99
C SER A 156 -10.42 34.57 -2.78
N ASP A 157 -11.40 34.27 -1.92
CA ASP A 157 -11.75 35.12 -0.79
C ASP A 157 -10.80 34.94 0.40
N LEU A 158 -9.95 33.91 0.36
CA LEU A 158 -8.93 33.63 1.38
C LEU A 158 -7.54 34.14 0.98
N ILE A 159 -7.33 34.57 -0.27
CA ILE A 159 -6.03 35.03 -0.76
C ILE A 159 -6.15 36.52 -1.10
N ILE A 160 -5.49 37.37 -0.32
CA ILE A 160 -5.39 38.82 -0.60
C ILE A 160 -3.94 39.18 -0.94
N GLU A 161 -3.75 40.19 -1.79
CA GLU A 161 -2.42 40.78 -2.01
C GLU A 161 -2.22 41.95 -1.04
N SER A 162 -1.11 41.90 -0.31
CA SER A 162 -0.63 43.02 0.51
C SER A 162 -0.28 44.22 -0.38
N SER A 163 -0.25 45.42 0.19
CA SER A 163 0.26 46.61 -0.49
C SER A 163 1.73 46.50 -0.94
N SER A 164 2.47 45.53 -0.40
CA SER A 164 3.83 45.15 -0.81
C SER A 164 3.87 44.12 -1.97
N GLY A 165 2.72 43.62 -2.44
CA GLY A 165 2.62 42.56 -3.46
C GLY A 165 2.75 41.14 -2.91
N GLU A 166 2.81 40.96 -1.59
CA GLU A 166 2.87 39.64 -0.96
C GLU A 166 1.48 39.00 -0.90
N ARG A 167 1.39 37.71 -1.23
CA ARG A 167 0.14 36.94 -1.10
C ARG A 167 -0.08 36.52 0.34
N LEU A 168 -1.15 37.02 0.95
CA LEU A 168 -1.58 36.68 2.30
C LEU A 168 -2.75 35.69 2.25
N ILE A 169 -2.71 34.68 3.13
CA ILE A 169 -3.81 33.74 3.32
C ILE A 169 -4.57 34.15 4.59
N ILE A 170 -5.84 34.54 4.46
CA ILE A 170 -6.69 34.89 5.59
C ILE A 170 -7.25 33.61 6.21
N MET A 171 -7.00 33.40 7.50
CA MET A 171 -7.60 32.32 8.28
C MET A 171 -8.51 32.92 9.37
N PRO A 172 -9.81 32.57 9.42
CA PRO A 172 -10.67 33.01 10.52
C PRO A 172 -10.26 32.30 11.83
N ALA A 173 -10.10 33.06 12.90
CA ALA A 173 -9.84 32.49 14.22
C ALA A 173 -11.11 31.85 14.80
N GLN A 174 -10.99 30.65 15.38
CA GLN A 174 -12.05 30.03 16.20
C GLN A 174 -11.61 30.00 17.65
N GLU A 175 -12.36 30.67 18.52
CA GLU A 175 -12.15 30.65 19.97
C GLU A 175 -13.19 29.72 20.61
N THR A 176 -12.72 28.77 21.42
CA THR A 176 -13.58 27.92 22.25
C THR A 176 -13.30 28.24 23.71
N THR A 177 -14.25 28.88 24.40
CA THR A 177 -14.19 29.12 25.84
C THR A 177 -14.83 27.95 26.59
N HIS A 178 -14.02 27.20 27.34
CA HIS A 178 -14.53 26.23 28.30
C HIS A 178 -14.89 26.92 29.61
N THR A 179 -16.18 26.97 29.93
CA THR A 179 -16.65 27.34 31.28
C THR A 179 -16.70 26.08 32.13
N GLU A 180 -15.74 25.93 33.04
CA GLU A 180 -15.80 24.92 34.11
C GLU A 180 -16.78 25.39 35.19
N LYS A 181 -17.66 24.49 35.65
CA LYS A 181 -18.72 24.76 36.64
C LYS A 181 -18.25 24.48 38.05
#